data_AF-A0A0C9ZGM3-F1
#
_entry.id   AF-A0A0C9ZGM3-F1
#
_cell.length_a   1.000
_cell.length_b   1.000
_cell.length_c   1.000
_cell.angle_alpha   90.00
_cell.angle_beta   90.00
_cell.angle_gamma   90.00
#
_symmetry.space_group_name_H-M   'P 1'
#
loop_
_entity.id
_entity.type
_entity.pdbx_description
1 polymer ?
#
loop_
_entity_poly.entity_id
_entity_poly.type
_entity_poly.pdbx_seq_one_letter_code
_entity_poly.pdbx_strand_id
1 'polypeptide(L)'
;MDPYTAYCKNNLYYLFASRQDWELDSFLFMAAINEFLGLEIVKAISLSFCTAKELRGRAELLPPVLKWQYCIVSITHPTKQPLHLYWRDPLDCIESLFSHPFFTNEMDVTPQCSQLPDDATLLGIILSSDKTNITNMTGGRVTHPLLISLANIKMATRNKASLYAFLLTALLPIVKFLYPVKQMQSVLEARLVHQPKIYQAPTPLHSKHAQTRTDLQRCHSPRR
;
A
#
# COMPACT_ATOMS: atom_id res chain seq x y z
N MET A 1 -11.07 -8.90 6.17
CA MET A 1 -10.47 -8.55 7.46
C MET A 1 -9.70 -9.79 7.75
N ASP A 2 -8.40 -9.71 8.01
CA ASP A 2 -7.92 -10.70 8.97
C ASP A 2 -8.90 -10.59 10.16
N PRO A 3 -9.56 -11.66 10.64
CA PRO A 3 -10.56 -11.56 11.70
C PRO A 3 -10.12 -10.70 12.91
N TYR A 4 -8.82 -10.45 13.04
CA TYR A 4 -8.18 -9.61 14.04
C TYR A 4 -8.13 -8.09 13.73
N THR A 5 -8.34 -7.60 12.50
CA THR A 5 -8.15 -6.17 12.17
C THR A 5 -9.16 -5.22 12.84
N ALA A 6 -10.36 -5.70 13.20
CA ALA A 6 -11.33 -4.92 13.99
C ALA A 6 -10.86 -4.74 15.44
N TYR A 7 -10.19 -5.74 16.01
CA TYR A 7 -9.68 -5.71 17.38
C TYR A 7 -8.53 -4.71 17.54
N CYS A 8 -7.73 -4.48 16.49
CA CYS A 8 -6.62 -3.52 16.52
C CYS A 8 -7.05 -2.07 16.83
N LYS A 9 -8.27 -1.66 16.44
CA LYS A 9 -8.71 -0.27 16.61
C LYS A 9 -9.00 0.09 18.07
N ASN A 10 -9.41 -0.88 18.87
CA ASN A 10 -9.82 -0.67 20.26
C ASN A 10 -8.89 -1.37 21.27
N ASN A 11 -7.97 -2.22 20.81
CA ASN A 11 -7.01 -2.91 21.65
C ASN A 11 -5.60 -2.81 21.03
N LEU A 12 -4.75 -1.98 21.64
CA LEU A 12 -3.34 -1.82 21.26
C LEU A 12 -2.56 -3.14 21.38
N TYR A 13 -3.02 -4.07 22.23
CA TYR A 13 -2.34 -5.30 22.60
C TYR A 13 -2.89 -6.54 21.88
N TYR A 14 -3.66 -6.39 20.80
CA TYR A 14 -4.41 -7.48 20.18
C TYR A 14 -3.56 -8.66 19.64
N LEU A 15 -2.26 -8.43 19.39
CA LEU A 15 -1.31 -9.47 18.97
C LEU A 15 -0.79 -10.33 20.13
N PHE A 16 -1.07 -9.92 21.37
CA PHE A 16 -0.54 -10.52 22.59
C PHE A 16 -1.69 -11.10 23.41
N ALA A 17 -1.37 -12.11 24.24
CA ALA A 17 -2.38 -12.77 25.05
C ALA A 17 -2.98 -11.83 26.12
N SER A 18 -2.22 -10.82 26.55
CA SER A 18 -2.65 -9.82 27.52
C SER A 18 -1.80 -8.55 27.44
N ARG A 19 -2.22 -7.51 28.17
CA ARG A 19 -1.39 -6.31 28.38
C ARG A 19 -0.06 -6.64 29.07
N GLN A 20 -0.06 -7.55 30.05
CA GLN A 20 1.15 -7.96 30.78
C GLN A 20 2.14 -8.68 29.87
N ASP A 21 1.61 -9.51 28.97
CA ASP A 21 2.39 -10.21 27.93
C ASP A 21 3.04 -9.22 26.96
N TRP A 22 2.30 -8.20 26.51
CA TRP A 22 2.86 -7.12 25.71
C TRP A 22 3.90 -6.29 26.48
N GLU A 23 3.67 -5.99 27.76
CA GLU A 23 4.62 -5.23 28.59
C GLU A 23 5.95 -5.98 28.73
N LEU A 24 5.89 -7.31 28.91
CA LEU A 24 7.06 -8.17 28.95
C LEU A 24 7.81 -8.21 27.61
N ASP A 25 7.10 -8.43 26.50
CA ASP A 25 7.71 -8.46 25.16
C ASP A 25 8.34 -7.11 24.78
N SER A 26 7.62 -6.02 25.04
CA SER A 26 8.12 -4.66 24.83
C SER A 26 9.38 -4.39 25.66
N PHE A 27 9.41 -4.83 26.92
CA PHE A 27 10.60 -4.72 27.75
C PHE A 27 11.77 -5.54 27.18
N LEU A 28 11.55 -6.81 26.83
CA LEU A 28 12.58 -7.68 26.28
C LEU A 28 13.17 -7.12 24.98
N PHE A 29 12.31 -6.65 24.07
CA PHE A 29 12.73 -6.04 22.82
C PHE A 29 13.61 -4.80 23.05
N MET A 30 13.18 -3.91 23.95
CA MET A 30 13.92 -2.68 24.26
C MET A 30 15.24 -2.99 24.99
N ALA A 31 15.24 -3.96 25.91
CA ALA A 31 16.43 -4.40 26.63
C ALA A 31 17.47 -5.01 25.70
N ALA A 32 17.06 -5.93 24.82
CA ALA A 32 17.95 -6.58 23.86
C ALA A 32 18.60 -5.58 22.90
N ILE A 33 17.84 -4.58 22.42
CA ILE A 33 18.39 -3.51 21.58
C ILE A 33 19.39 -2.66 22.36
N ASN A 34 19.08 -2.29 23.61
CA ASN A 34 20.00 -1.51 24.44
C ASN A 34 21.30 -2.27 24.74
N GLU A 35 21.22 -3.58 24.98
CA GLU A 35 22.39 -4.44 25.16
C GLU A 35 23.25 -4.48 23.89
N PHE A 36 22.63 -4.66 22.72
CA PHE A 36 23.30 -4.61 21.42
C PHE A 36 23.99 -3.26 21.17
N LEU A 37 23.31 -2.14 21.44
CA LEU A 37 23.88 -0.79 21.31
C LEU A 37 25.00 -0.53 22.35
N GLY A 38 25.06 -1.33 23.41
CA GLY A 38 26.09 -1.28 24.44
C GLY A 38 27.44 -1.88 24.03
N LEU A 39 27.47 -2.72 22.98
CA LEU A 39 28.69 -3.39 22.51
C LEU A 39 29.73 -2.38 22.02
N GLU A 40 31.00 -2.59 22.35
CA GLU A 40 32.10 -1.67 21.98
C GLU A 40 32.21 -1.48 20.47
N ILE A 41 32.02 -2.55 19.69
CA ILE A 41 32.00 -2.48 18.22
C ILE A 41 30.89 -1.58 17.69
N VAL A 42 29.73 -1.57 18.34
CA VAL A 42 28.58 -0.76 17.93
C VAL A 42 28.77 0.68 18.37
N LYS A 43 29.38 0.93 19.53
CA LYS A 43 29.78 2.28 19.98
C LYS A 43 30.86 2.91 19.10
N ALA A 44 31.73 2.09 18.50
CA ALA A 44 32.73 2.57 17.54
C ALA A 44 32.10 2.98 16.20
N ILE A 45 30.93 2.42 15.86
CA ILE A 45 30.10 2.89 14.75
C ILE A 45 29.36 4.12 15.28
N SER A 46 29.66 5.31 14.76
CA SER A 46 29.02 6.57 15.15
C SER A 46 27.55 6.63 14.71
N LEU A 47 26.71 5.78 15.32
CA LEU A 47 25.28 5.75 15.10
C LEU A 47 24.66 7.06 15.54
N SER A 48 23.61 7.46 14.84
CA SER A 48 22.91 8.68 15.14
C SER A 48 22.02 8.56 16.39
N PHE A 49 21.88 7.38 17.00
CA PHE A 49 21.04 7.12 18.19
C PHE A 49 21.75 6.17 19.16
N CYS A 50 21.43 6.28 20.45
CA CYS A 50 22.14 5.52 21.51
C CYS A 50 21.24 4.55 22.29
N THR A 51 19.92 4.59 22.10
CA THR A 51 18.97 3.73 22.83
C THR A 51 17.85 3.23 21.94
N ALA A 52 17.25 2.10 22.33
CA ALA A 52 16.05 1.56 21.71
C ALA A 52 14.89 2.57 21.72
N LYS A 53 14.81 3.41 22.76
CA LYS A 53 13.80 4.47 22.88
C LYS A 53 13.97 5.56 21.84
N GLU A 54 15.20 5.99 21.61
CA GLU A 54 15.51 6.98 20.59
C GLU A 54 15.26 6.42 19.19
N LEU A 55 15.65 5.17 18.93
CA LEU A 55 15.36 4.49 17.67
C LEU A 55 13.85 4.39 17.42
N ARG A 56 13.08 3.95 18.42
CA ARG A 56 11.61 3.86 18.35
C ARG A 56 10.99 5.23 18.11
N GLY A 57 11.42 6.25 18.84
CA GLY A 57 10.91 7.62 18.66
C GLY A 57 11.15 8.15 17.24
N ARG A 58 12.28 7.80 16.61
CA ARG A 58 12.53 8.12 15.21
C ARG A 58 11.68 7.31 14.24
N ALA A 59 11.46 6.03 14.52
CA ALA A 59 10.57 5.19 13.73
C ALA A 59 9.11 5.71 13.77
N GLU A 60 8.68 6.28 14.89
CA GLU A 60 7.36 6.90 15.06
C GLU A 60 7.22 8.23 14.28
N LEU A 61 8.33 8.93 14.01
CA LEU A 61 8.35 10.12 13.15
C LEU A 61 8.30 9.78 11.65
N LEU A 62 8.46 8.51 11.28
CA LEU A 62 8.36 8.11 9.89
C LEU A 62 6.92 8.35 9.38
N PRO A 63 6.76 8.76 8.12
CA PRO A 63 5.44 8.90 7.54
C PRO A 63 4.67 7.58 7.66
N PRO A 64 3.36 7.63 7.93
CA PRO A 64 2.56 6.43 8.09
C PRO A 64 2.64 5.58 6.81
N VAL A 65 2.90 4.29 6.98
CA VAL A 65 2.91 3.34 5.86
C VAL A 65 1.52 3.30 5.21
N LEU A 66 1.50 3.17 3.89
CA LEU A 66 0.28 3.05 3.08
C LEU A 66 -0.69 2.02 3.69
N LYS A 67 -1.91 2.48 3.97
CA LYS A 67 -2.91 1.70 4.72
C LYS A 67 -3.60 0.70 3.80
N TRP A 68 -3.66 -0.56 4.26
CA TRP A 68 -4.46 -1.58 3.63
C TRP A 68 -5.94 -1.40 3.95
N GLN A 69 -6.76 -1.52 2.92
CA GLN A 69 -8.20 -1.62 2.93
C GLN A 69 -8.60 -3.03 2.51
N TYR A 70 -9.82 -3.46 2.89
CA TYR A 70 -10.34 -4.74 2.45
C TYR A 70 -11.88 -4.73 2.39
N CYS A 71 -12.43 -5.66 1.63
CA CYS A 71 -13.85 -5.97 1.63
C CYS A 71 -14.08 -7.47 1.44
N ILE A 72 -15.30 -7.92 1.75
CA ILE A 72 -15.75 -9.27 1.38
C ILE A 72 -16.61 -9.12 0.14
N VAL A 73 -16.19 -9.73 -0.96
CA VAL A 73 -16.91 -9.66 -2.23
C VAL A 73 -17.98 -10.74 -2.26
N SER A 74 -19.25 -10.33 -2.40
CA SER A 74 -20.37 -11.25 -2.57
C SER A 74 -20.45 -11.78 -4.00
N ILE A 75 -20.17 -13.06 -4.19
CA ILE A 75 -20.27 -13.77 -5.47
C ILE A 75 -21.52 -14.65 -5.46
N THR A 76 -22.22 -14.74 -6.59
CA THR A 76 -23.40 -15.60 -6.77
C THR A 76 -23.08 -17.10 -6.66
N HIS A 77 -21.83 -17.48 -6.92
CA HIS A 77 -21.39 -18.87 -6.98
C HIS A 77 -20.82 -19.32 -5.63
N PRO A 78 -21.09 -20.58 -5.20
CA PRO A 78 -20.59 -21.09 -3.93
C PRO A 78 -19.08 -21.28 -3.97
N THR A 79 -18.40 -20.79 -2.94
CA THR A 79 -16.94 -20.86 -2.77
C THR A 79 -16.59 -21.60 -1.48
N LYS A 80 -15.40 -22.21 -1.42
CA LYS A 80 -14.91 -22.87 -0.19
C LYS A 80 -14.71 -21.90 0.98
N GLN A 81 -14.37 -20.65 0.67
CA GLN A 81 -14.08 -19.60 1.64
C GLN A 81 -14.62 -18.26 1.12
N PRO A 82 -14.99 -17.33 2.02
CA PRO A 82 -15.42 -15.99 1.64
C PRO A 82 -14.31 -15.26 0.89
N LEU A 83 -14.71 -14.46 -0.10
CA LEU A 83 -13.77 -13.77 -0.96
C LEU A 83 -13.25 -12.49 -0.30
N HIS A 84 -12.02 -12.51 0.23
CA HIS A 84 -11.38 -11.32 0.76
C HIS A 84 -10.56 -10.62 -0.31
N LEU A 85 -10.94 -9.39 -0.64
CA LEU A 85 -10.14 -8.48 -1.48
C LEU A 85 -9.40 -7.52 -0.57
N TYR A 86 -8.08 -7.37 -0.77
CA TYR A 86 -7.25 -6.40 -0.07
C TYR A 86 -6.67 -5.42 -1.09
N TRP A 87 -6.72 -4.13 -0.80
CA TRP A 87 -6.14 -3.09 -1.65
C TRP A 87 -5.63 -1.90 -0.83
N ARG A 88 -4.85 -1.03 -1.44
CA ARG A 88 -4.44 0.29 -0.95
C ARG A 88 -5.09 1.34 -1.84
N ASP A 89 -5.23 2.55 -1.33
CA ASP A 89 -5.67 3.67 -2.16
C ASP A 89 -4.62 3.90 -3.27
N PRO A 90 -4.98 3.77 -4.56
CA PRO A 90 -4.03 3.97 -5.64
C PRO A 90 -3.49 5.40 -5.67
N LEU A 91 -4.24 6.40 -5.19
CA LEU A 91 -3.76 7.78 -5.11
C LEU A 91 -2.65 7.90 -4.07
N ASP A 92 -2.82 7.29 -2.88
CA ASP A 92 -1.76 7.26 -1.86
C ASP A 92 -0.52 6.53 -2.41
N CYS A 93 -0.70 5.46 -3.18
CA CYS A 93 0.42 4.77 -3.84
C CYS A 93 1.14 5.66 -4.86
N ILE A 94 0.40 6.40 -5.67
CA ILE A 94 0.94 7.32 -6.68
C ILE A 94 1.68 8.46 -5.99
N GLU A 95 1.08 9.08 -4.98
CA GLU A 95 1.70 10.15 -4.19
C GLU A 95 2.99 9.64 -3.53
N SER A 96 2.96 8.46 -2.92
CA SER A 96 4.15 7.85 -2.33
C SER A 96 5.28 7.60 -3.33
N LEU A 97 4.97 7.21 -4.58
CA LEU A 97 5.96 7.04 -5.64
C LEU A 97 6.47 8.40 -6.15
N PHE A 98 5.58 9.37 -6.29
CA PHE A 98 5.91 10.69 -6.81
C PHE A 98 6.78 11.50 -5.84
N SER A 99 6.49 11.42 -4.55
CA SER A 99 7.22 12.13 -3.48
C SER A 99 8.52 11.45 -3.04
N HIS A 100 8.90 10.32 -3.67
CA HIS A 100 10.07 9.57 -3.23
C HIS A 100 11.38 10.23 -3.72
N PRO A 101 12.30 10.62 -2.80
CA PRO A 101 13.46 11.44 -3.15
C PRO A 101 14.44 10.76 -4.12
N PHE A 102 14.47 9.42 -4.15
CA PHE A 102 15.30 8.68 -5.11
C PHE A 102 14.84 8.81 -6.56
N PHE A 103 13.57 9.17 -6.79
CA PHE A 103 13.02 9.23 -8.14
C PHE A 103 12.96 10.64 -8.73
N THR A 104 13.21 11.68 -7.93
CA THR A 104 13.11 13.09 -8.35
C THR A 104 13.89 13.39 -9.63
N ASN A 105 15.11 12.85 -9.77
CA ASN A 105 15.97 13.05 -10.95
C ASN A 105 15.84 11.93 -12.01
N GLU A 106 15.07 10.90 -11.69
CA GLU A 106 14.87 9.71 -12.51
C GLU A 106 13.49 9.70 -13.19
N MET A 107 12.64 10.69 -12.87
CA MET A 107 11.35 10.89 -13.52
C MET A 107 11.46 11.87 -14.68
N ASP A 108 10.90 11.48 -15.83
CA ASP A 108 10.64 12.37 -16.95
C ASP A 108 9.24 12.97 -16.81
N VAL A 109 9.19 14.22 -16.35
CA VAL A 109 7.95 15.00 -16.18
C VAL A 109 7.73 15.97 -17.35
N THR A 110 8.51 15.85 -18.43
CA THR A 110 8.30 16.72 -19.59
C THR A 110 6.94 16.43 -20.22
N PRO A 111 6.13 17.47 -20.51
CA PRO A 111 4.82 17.28 -21.09
C PRO A 111 4.99 16.73 -22.52
N GLN A 112 4.65 15.45 -22.71
CA GLN A 112 4.70 14.80 -24.02
C GLN A 112 3.48 15.11 -24.89
N CYS A 113 2.51 15.86 -24.36
CA CYS A 113 1.28 16.25 -25.06
C CYS A 113 1.11 17.77 -25.05
N SER A 114 1.03 18.38 -26.24
CA SER A 114 0.87 19.83 -26.44
C SER A 114 -0.53 20.36 -26.09
N GLN A 115 -1.42 19.52 -25.57
CA GLN A 115 -2.81 19.88 -25.21
C GLN A 115 -3.01 20.05 -23.70
N LEU A 116 -1.96 19.85 -22.89
CA LEU A 116 -2.05 20.04 -21.45
C LEU A 116 -1.86 21.52 -21.11
N PRO A 117 -2.58 22.05 -20.10
CA PRO A 117 -2.32 23.38 -19.57
C PRO A 117 -0.85 23.53 -19.14
N ASP A 118 -0.34 24.76 -19.16
CA ASP A 118 1.08 25.08 -18.88
C ASP A 118 1.57 24.65 -17.47
N ASP A 119 0.67 24.28 -16.56
CA ASP A 119 0.96 23.83 -15.19
C ASP A 119 0.51 22.37 -14.92
N ALA A 120 0.29 21.59 -15.98
CA ALA A 120 -0.13 20.20 -15.86
C ALA A 120 0.96 19.24 -16.34
N THR A 121 1.27 18.24 -15.49
CA THR A 121 2.16 17.13 -15.84
C THR A 121 1.34 15.87 -16.10
N LEU A 122 1.66 15.16 -17.19
CA LEU A 122 1.08 13.86 -17.45
C LEU A 122 1.82 12.78 -16.67
N LEU A 123 1.11 12.11 -15.76
CA LEU A 123 1.63 10.98 -15.02
C LEU A 123 1.10 9.67 -15.60
N GLY A 124 1.96 8.91 -16.27
CA GLY A 124 1.59 7.60 -16.77
C GLY A 124 1.59 6.59 -15.62
N ILE A 125 0.56 5.74 -15.56
CA ILE A 125 0.43 4.67 -14.56
C ILE A 125 0.70 3.34 -15.26
N ILE A 126 1.60 2.54 -14.68
CA ILE A 126 1.84 1.16 -15.10
C ILE A 126 1.25 0.23 -14.04
N LEU A 127 0.38 -0.67 -14.48
CA LEU A 127 -0.14 -1.76 -13.66
C LEU A 127 0.50 -3.06 -14.12
N SER A 128 0.97 -3.86 -13.16
CA SER A 128 1.50 -5.20 -13.41
C SER A 128 0.82 -6.18 -12.47
N SER A 129 0.43 -7.34 -12.98
CA SER A 129 -0.10 -8.42 -12.17
C SER A 129 0.41 -9.75 -12.67
N ASP A 130 0.92 -10.56 -11.74
CA ASP A 130 1.29 -11.93 -12.00
C ASP A 130 0.84 -12.80 -10.83
N LYS A 131 0.66 -14.10 -11.06
CA LYS A 131 0.29 -15.08 -10.05
C LYS A 131 1.51 -15.37 -9.17
N THR A 132 1.44 -15.05 -7.88
CA THR A 132 2.54 -15.35 -6.96
C THR A 132 2.10 -16.24 -5.81
N ASN A 133 2.98 -17.16 -5.43
CA ASN A 133 2.80 -17.97 -4.22
C ASN A 133 3.23 -17.12 -3.01
N ILE A 134 2.31 -16.86 -2.09
CA ILE A 134 2.55 -15.95 -0.96
C ILE A 134 3.37 -16.66 0.13
N THR A 135 3.24 -17.98 0.26
CA THR A 135 3.95 -18.76 1.28
C THR A 135 4.29 -20.17 0.79
N ASN A 136 5.58 -20.45 0.54
CA ASN A 136 6.04 -21.81 0.22
C ASN A 136 6.04 -22.75 1.45
N MET A 137 5.90 -22.24 2.68
CA MET A 137 6.02 -23.06 3.91
C MET A 137 4.81 -23.05 4.86
N THR A 138 3.82 -22.17 4.64
CA THR A 138 2.71 -21.98 5.59
C THR A 138 1.36 -21.85 4.87
N GLY A 139 0.97 -22.89 4.13
CA GLY A 139 -0.42 -23.06 3.69
C GLY A 139 -0.74 -22.81 2.21
N GLY A 140 0.27 -22.66 1.33
CA GLY A 140 0.09 -22.72 -0.13
C GLY A 140 -0.93 -21.71 -0.68
N ARG A 141 -1.04 -20.55 -0.03
CA ARG A 141 -1.96 -19.49 -0.46
C ARG A 141 -1.32 -18.78 -1.63
N VAL A 142 -2.02 -18.81 -2.76
CA VAL A 142 -1.63 -18.11 -3.98
C VAL A 142 -2.56 -16.91 -4.13
N THR A 143 -2.02 -15.77 -4.54
CA THR A 143 -2.79 -14.57 -4.88
C THR A 143 -2.24 -13.99 -6.18
N HIS A 144 -3.02 -13.13 -6.82
CA HIS A 144 -2.53 -12.30 -7.91
C HIS A 144 -2.24 -10.91 -7.33
N PRO A 145 -0.99 -10.59 -6.92
CA PRO A 145 -0.62 -9.21 -6.62
C PRO A 145 -0.91 -8.31 -7.82
N LEU A 146 -1.44 -7.14 -7.53
CA LEU A 146 -1.53 -6.01 -8.45
C LEU A 146 -0.53 -4.97 -7.97
N LEU A 147 0.48 -4.71 -8.79
CA LEU A 147 1.52 -3.72 -8.56
C LEU A 147 1.21 -2.46 -9.38
N ILE A 148 1.49 -1.30 -8.81
CA ILE A 148 1.44 0.00 -9.48
C ILE A 148 2.83 0.63 -9.55
N SER A 149 3.13 1.29 -10.66
CA SER A 149 4.33 2.09 -10.87
C SER A 149 4.02 3.30 -11.73
N LEU A 150 4.99 4.21 -11.86
CA LEU A 150 4.90 5.38 -12.71
C LEU A 150 5.68 5.15 -14.01
N ALA A 151 5.03 5.43 -15.14
CA ALA A 151 5.64 5.36 -16.47
C ALA A 151 6.80 6.35 -16.60
N ASN A 152 6.69 7.49 -15.92
CA ASN A 152 7.64 8.60 -15.90
C ASN A 152 8.98 8.21 -15.28
N ILE A 153 9.04 7.18 -14.42
CA ILE A 153 10.32 6.68 -13.91
C ILE A 153 11.07 5.98 -15.04
N LYS A 154 12.31 6.41 -15.31
CA LYS A 154 13.20 5.80 -16.31
C LYS A 154 13.23 4.28 -16.17
N MET A 155 13.10 3.58 -17.30
CA MET A 155 12.97 2.12 -17.33
C MET A 155 14.09 1.39 -16.57
N ALA A 156 15.34 1.84 -16.73
CA ALA A 156 16.49 1.25 -16.03
C ALA A 156 16.41 1.38 -14.50
N THR A 157 15.83 2.48 -14.01
CA THR A 157 15.61 2.73 -12.58
C THR A 157 14.38 1.96 -12.09
N ARG A 158 13.30 1.94 -12.88
CA ARG A 158 12.07 1.21 -12.55
C ARG A 158 12.28 -0.31 -12.43
N ASN A 159 13.13 -0.90 -13.26
CA ASN A 159 13.36 -2.35 -13.28
C ASN A 159 14.37 -2.83 -12.22
N LYS A 160 15.02 -1.92 -11.46
CA LYS A 160 15.89 -2.31 -10.36
C LYS A 160 15.04 -2.72 -9.15
N ALA A 161 15.07 -4.01 -8.82
CA ALA A 161 14.31 -4.57 -7.70
C ALA A 161 14.59 -3.89 -6.35
N SER A 162 15.83 -3.42 -6.12
CA SER A 162 16.23 -2.74 -4.89
C SER A 162 15.65 -1.35 -4.69
N LEU A 163 15.03 -0.76 -5.72
CA LEU A 163 14.53 0.61 -5.67
C LEU A 163 13.03 0.71 -5.40
N TYR A 164 12.32 -0.41 -5.25
CA TYR A 164 10.89 -0.43 -4.89
C TYR A 164 10.00 0.46 -5.79
N ALA A 165 10.35 0.59 -7.07
CA ALA A 165 9.60 1.41 -8.04
C ALA A 165 8.23 0.82 -8.40
N PHE A 166 7.94 -0.42 -7.97
CA PHE A 166 6.62 -1.03 -8.02
C PHE A 166 6.10 -1.19 -6.60
N LEU A 167 4.93 -0.60 -6.32
CA LEU A 167 4.22 -0.75 -5.05
C LEU A 167 3.11 -1.77 -5.20
N LEU A 168 2.94 -2.63 -4.19
CA LEU A 168 1.82 -3.56 -4.13
C LEU A 168 0.54 -2.80 -3.76
N THR A 169 -0.38 -2.69 -4.72
CA THR A 169 -1.64 -1.95 -4.59
C THR A 169 -2.80 -2.85 -4.22
N ALA A 170 -2.87 -4.08 -4.73
CA ALA A 170 -3.93 -5.01 -4.37
C ALA A 170 -3.47 -6.46 -4.35
N LEU A 171 -4.21 -7.29 -3.62
CA LEU A 171 -4.07 -8.74 -3.63
C LEU A 171 -5.38 -9.31 -4.17
N LEU A 172 -5.38 -9.67 -5.45
CA LEU A 172 -6.53 -10.23 -6.11
C LEU A 172 -6.67 -11.70 -5.70
N PRO A 173 -7.79 -12.07 -5.09
CA PRO A 173 -7.95 -13.40 -4.51
C PRO A 173 -8.13 -14.49 -5.59
N ILE A 174 -7.51 -15.65 -5.35
CA ILE A 174 -7.73 -16.85 -6.15
C ILE A 174 -8.83 -17.69 -5.51
N VAL A 175 -9.93 -17.86 -6.23
CA VAL A 175 -11.17 -18.43 -5.69
C VAL A 175 -11.31 -19.89 -6.01
N LYS A 176 -11.43 -20.71 -4.97
CA LYS A 176 -11.77 -22.13 -5.12
C LYS A 176 -13.29 -22.29 -5.08
N PHE A 177 -13.90 -22.36 -6.26
CA PHE A 177 -15.34 -22.60 -6.40
C PHE A 177 -15.72 -24.05 -6.06
N LEU A 178 -16.93 -24.23 -5.53
CA LEU A 178 -17.52 -25.54 -5.19
C LEU A 178 -18.26 -26.13 -6.40
N TYR A 179 -17.55 -26.38 -7.49
CA TYR A 179 -18.10 -27.08 -8.66
C TYR A 179 -17.33 -28.37 -8.96
N PRO A 180 -17.99 -29.46 -9.38
CA PRO A 180 -17.29 -30.71 -9.70
C PRO A 180 -16.47 -30.62 -10.99
N VAL A 181 -16.84 -29.73 -11.93
CA VAL A 181 -16.19 -29.61 -13.25
C VAL A 181 -15.08 -28.55 -13.20
N LYS A 182 -13.83 -28.97 -13.45
CA LYS A 182 -12.65 -28.07 -13.46
C LYS A 182 -12.73 -26.96 -14.50
N GLN A 183 -13.27 -27.24 -15.68
CA GLN A 183 -13.44 -26.24 -16.75
C GLN A 183 -14.33 -25.07 -16.29
N MET A 184 -15.41 -25.37 -15.56
CA MET A 184 -16.29 -24.35 -15.00
C MET A 184 -15.57 -23.49 -13.96
N GLN A 185 -14.76 -24.10 -13.08
CA GLN A 185 -13.96 -23.36 -12.10
C GLN A 185 -13.02 -22.37 -12.80
N SER A 186 -12.31 -22.82 -13.86
CA SER A 186 -11.40 -21.96 -14.62
C SER A 186 -12.11 -20.78 -15.30
N VAL A 187 -13.29 -21.01 -15.90
CA VAL A 187 -14.08 -19.93 -16.50
C VAL A 187 -14.58 -18.94 -15.46
N LEU A 188 -15.00 -19.41 -14.28
CA LEU A 188 -15.46 -18.56 -13.20
C LEU A 188 -14.31 -17.75 -12.57
N GLU A 189 -13.14 -18.35 -12.40
CA GLU A 189 -11.92 -17.64 -11.97
C GLU A 189 -11.55 -16.51 -12.94
N ALA A 190 -11.58 -16.78 -14.25
CA ALA A 190 -11.31 -15.75 -15.27
C ALA A 190 -12.37 -14.62 -15.25
N ARG A 191 -13.66 -14.99 -15.15
CA ARG A 191 -14.77 -14.01 -15.09
C ARG A 191 -14.76 -13.17 -13.82
N LEU A 192 -14.23 -13.71 -12.73
CA LEU A 192 -14.21 -13.05 -11.44
C LEU A 192 -13.45 -11.72 -11.53
N VAL A 193 -12.29 -11.70 -12.18
CA VAL A 193 -11.47 -10.48 -12.32
C VAL A 193 -12.25 -9.38 -13.04
N HIS A 194 -13.10 -9.73 -14.01
CA HIS A 194 -13.94 -8.78 -14.73
C HIS A 194 -15.23 -8.38 -14.01
N GLN A 195 -15.47 -8.88 -12.79
CA GLN A 195 -16.68 -8.50 -12.05
C GLN A 195 -16.60 -7.04 -11.60
N PRO A 196 -17.64 -6.22 -11.88
CA PRO A 196 -17.64 -4.81 -11.53
C PRO A 196 -17.47 -4.58 -10.03
N LYS A 197 -17.96 -5.51 -9.19
CA LYS A 197 -17.84 -5.48 -7.74
C LYS A 197 -16.39 -5.52 -7.22
N ILE A 198 -15.43 -6.04 -8.00
CA ILE A 198 -14.02 -6.05 -7.62
C ILE A 198 -13.40 -4.66 -7.81
N TYR A 199 -13.81 -3.94 -8.84
CA TYR A 199 -13.35 -2.59 -9.15
C TYR A 199 -14.13 -1.50 -8.40
N GLN A 200 -15.34 -1.81 -7.93
CA GLN A 200 -16.19 -0.92 -7.13
C GLN A 200 -15.92 -1.01 -5.62
N ALA A 201 -14.68 -1.29 -5.21
CA ALA A 201 -14.28 -1.09 -3.82
C ALA A 201 -14.73 0.32 -3.39
N PRO A 202 -15.39 0.48 -2.23
CA PRO A 202 -16.03 1.73 -1.85
C PRO A 202 -14.95 2.79 -1.68
N THR A 203 -14.71 3.54 -2.75
CA THR A 203 -13.96 4.78 -2.70
C THR A 203 -14.93 5.79 -2.09
N PRO A 204 -14.63 6.38 -0.93
CA PRO A 204 -15.28 7.60 -0.55
C PRO A 204 -14.74 8.69 -1.49
N LEU A 205 -15.31 8.79 -2.68
CA LEU A 205 -15.27 9.99 -3.51
C LEU A 205 -16.16 11.06 -2.83
N HIS A 206 -15.86 11.39 -1.58
CA HIS A 206 -16.33 12.61 -0.94
C HIS A 206 -15.13 13.55 -0.82
N SER A 207 -15.00 14.38 -1.85
CA SER A 207 -14.68 15.81 -1.73
C SER A 207 -13.74 16.20 -0.58
N LYS A 208 -12.44 15.92 -0.70
CA LYS A 208 -11.43 16.64 0.10
C LYS A 208 -10.82 17.85 -0.62
N HIS A 209 -11.12 18.05 -1.91
CA HIS A 209 -10.58 19.17 -2.70
C HIS A 209 -11.63 20.12 -3.31
N ALA A 210 -12.91 20.02 -2.93
CA ALA A 210 -13.96 20.90 -3.47
C ALA A 210 -14.13 22.23 -2.69
N GLN A 211 -13.35 22.47 -1.63
CA GLN A 211 -13.56 23.63 -0.75
C GLN A 211 -12.33 24.55 -0.68
N THR A 212 -11.77 24.95 -1.83
CA THR A 212 -10.86 26.11 -1.88
C THR A 212 -10.80 26.70 -3.30
N ARG A 213 -11.95 26.97 -3.93
CA ARG A 213 -12.00 27.80 -5.13
C ARG A 213 -13.33 28.53 -5.30
N THR A 214 -13.72 29.28 -4.29
CA THR A 214 -14.72 30.34 -4.39
C THR A 214 -14.25 31.42 -3.43
N ASP A 215 -13.29 32.22 -3.87
CA ASP A 215 -12.95 33.55 -3.33
C ASP A 215 -11.74 34.07 -4.11
N LEU A 216 -11.92 34.40 -5.40
CA LEU A 216 -11.02 35.25 -6.19
C LEU A 216 -11.70 35.64 -7.51
N GLN A 217 -12.97 36.07 -7.44
CA GLN A 217 -13.66 36.72 -8.55
C GLN A 217 -14.50 37.88 -8.03
N ARG A 218 -13.82 38.93 -7.57
CA ARG A 218 -14.34 40.30 -7.47
C ARG A 218 -13.20 41.27 -7.20
N CYS A 219 -12.50 41.67 -8.26
CA CYS A 219 -11.76 42.94 -8.30
C CYS A 219 -11.82 43.49 -9.74
N HIS A 220 -12.67 44.49 -9.89
CA HIS A 220 -12.87 45.47 -10.96
C HIS A 220 -11.86 45.56 -12.13
N SER A 221 -12.42 45.56 -13.35
CA SER A 221 -11.87 46.32 -14.49
C SER A 221 -12.38 47.77 -14.44
N PRO A 222 -11.53 48.80 -14.62
CA PRO A 222 -12.00 50.15 -14.90
C PRO A 222 -12.26 50.31 -16.40
N ARG A 223 -13.39 50.94 -16.72
CA ARG A 223 -13.76 51.36 -18.08
C ARG A 223 -12.74 52.37 -18.63
N ARG A 224 -12.39 52.21 -19.90
CA ARG A 224 -12.22 53.32 -20.85
C ARG A 224 -13.00 52.97 -22.11
#